data_AF-A0A9D1QXN8-F1
#
_entry.id   AF-A0A9D1QXN8-F1
#
_cell.length_a   1.000
_cell.length_b   1.000
_cell.length_c   1.000
_cell.angle_alpha   90.00
_cell.angle_beta   90.00
_cell.angle_gamma   90.00
#
_symmetry.space_group_name_H-M   'P 1'
#
loop_
_entity.id
_entity.type
_entity.pdbx_description
1 polymer ?
#
loop_
_entity_poly.entity_id
_entity_poly.type
_entity_poly.pdbx_seq_one_letter_code
_entity_poly.pdbx_strand_id
1 'polypeptide(L)' 'MRKNRIRSIVIHEPDSGDIHALADKISEFHADVIERKLHQSGLTMEQKIAVIDKILEDLKSREIDGLIK' A
#
# COMPACT_ATOMS: atom_id res chain seq x y z
N MET A 1 -19.21 6.39 -11.62
CA MET A 1 -17.78 6.51 -12.02
C MET A 1 -16.91 5.75 -11.02
N ARG A 2 -16.54 4.48 -11.30
CA ARG A 2 -15.60 3.70 -10.48
C ARG A 2 -14.23 3.68 -11.18
N LYS A 3 -13.43 4.74 -11.03
CA LYS A 3 -12.20 4.96 -11.82
C LYS A 3 -10.89 4.49 -11.18
N ASN A 4 -10.88 3.89 -9.98
CA ASN A 4 -9.63 3.53 -9.29
C ASN A 4 -9.62 2.09 -8.74
N ARG A 5 -9.92 1.08 -9.55
CA ARG A 5 -9.59 -0.32 -9.18
C ARG A 5 -8.19 -0.62 -9.72
N ILE A 6 -7.20 -0.66 -8.82
CA ILE A 6 -5.88 -1.21 -9.12
C ILE A 6 -6.11 -2.63 -9.64
N ARG A 7 -5.70 -2.90 -10.88
CA ARG A 7 -5.74 -4.25 -11.46
C ARG A 7 -4.68 -5.08 -10.73
N SER A 8 -5.03 -6.32 -10.39
CA SER A 8 -4.12 -7.30 -9.79
C SER A 8 -2.72 -7.19 -10.42
N ILE A 9 -1.73 -6.92 -9.56
CA ILE A 9 -0.32 -6.88 -9.96
C ILE A 9 0.14 -8.33 -9.97
N VAL A 10 0.45 -8.86 -11.15
CA VAL A 10 0.99 -10.21 -11.32
C VAL A 10 2.48 -10.07 -11.58
N ILE A 11 3.31 -10.44 -10.60
CA ILE A 11 4.77 -10.43 -10.70
C ILE A 11 5.20 -11.87 -11.02
N HIS A 12 5.95 -12.05 -12.11
CA HIS A 12 6.53 -13.35 -12.45
C HIS A 12 7.92 -13.45 -11.80
N GLU A 13 8.10 -14.42 -10.90
CA GLU A 13 9.41 -14.73 -10.31
C GLU A 13 10.14 -15.81 -11.11
N PRO A 14 11.48 -15.74 -11.24
CA PRO A 14 12.29 -16.92 -11.50
C PRO A 14 12.37 -17.79 -10.23
N ASP A 15 12.47 -19.12 -10.40
CA ASP A 15 12.42 -20.18 -9.36
C ASP A 15 13.42 -20.04 -8.16
N SER A 16 14.20 -18.96 -8.10
CA SER A 16 15.24 -18.70 -7.10
C SER A 16 15.24 -17.26 -6.57
N GLY A 17 14.11 -16.55 -6.64
CA GLY A 17 13.97 -15.18 -6.14
C GLY A 17 13.87 -15.11 -4.61
N ASP A 18 14.62 -14.21 -3.99
CA ASP A 18 14.50 -13.93 -2.55
C ASP A 18 13.17 -13.21 -2.29
N ILE A 19 12.17 -13.98 -1.85
CA ILE A 19 10.80 -13.53 -1.56
C ILE A 19 10.79 -12.35 -0.57
N HIS A 20 11.77 -12.30 0.35
CA HIS A 20 11.89 -11.17 1.28
C HIS A 20 12.30 -9.89 0.56
N ALA A 21 13.27 -9.96 -0.35
CA ALA A 21 13.67 -8.82 -1.17
C ALA A 21 12.54 -8.34 -2.09
N LEU A 22 11.65 -9.23 -2.55
CA LEU A 22 10.46 -8.85 -3.29
C LEU A 22 9.41 -8.17 -2.38
N ALA A 23 9.17 -8.71 -1.19
CA ALA A 23 8.23 -8.14 -0.22
C ALA A 23 8.65 -6.72 0.22
N ASP A 24 9.95 -6.49 0.41
CA ASP A 24 10.49 -5.17 0.73
C ASP A 24 10.24 -4.17 -0.41
N LYS A 25 10.50 -4.57 -1.66
CA LYS A 25 10.22 -3.73 -2.84
C LYS A 25 8.74 -3.42 -3.02
N ILE A 26 7.86 -4.38 -2.70
CA ILE A 26 6.41 -4.16 -2.76
C ILE A 26 5.98 -3.16 -1.68
N SER A 27 6.54 -3.26 -0.47
CA SER A 27 6.28 -2.34 0.63
C SER A 27 6.74 -0.92 0.28
N GLU A 28 7.95 -0.78 -0.27
CA GLU A 28 8.49 0.49 -0.77
C GLU A 28 7.59 1.08 -1.88
N PHE A 29 7.19 0.28 -2.86
CA PHE A 29 6.29 0.72 -3.94
C PHE A 29 4.95 1.24 -3.39
N HIS A 30 4.36 0.56 -2.40
CA HIS A 30 3.11 1.00 -1.81
C HIS A 30 3.26 2.34 -1.06
N ALA A 31 4.35 2.52 -0.31
CA ALA A 31 4.64 3.78 0.37
C ALA A 31 4.76 4.94 -0.63
N ASP A 32 5.53 4.74 -1.71
CA ASP A 32 5.72 5.71 -2.80
C ASP A 32 4.39 6.14 -3.44
N VAL A 33 3.51 5.18 -3.72
CA VAL A 33 2.21 5.45 -4.34
C VAL A 33 1.30 6.25 -3.39
N ILE A 34 1.30 5.92 -2.10
CA ILE A 34 0.51 6.63 -1.09
C ILE A 34 1.02 8.06 -0.96
N GLU A 35 2.33 8.26 -0.82
CA GLU A 35 2.94 9.58 -0.72
C GLU A 35 2.60 10.46 -1.92
N ARG A 36 2.82 9.96 -3.15
CA ARG A 36 2.52 10.71 -4.38
C ARG A 36 1.05 11.13 -4.43
N LYS A 37 0.13 10.23 -4.05
CA LYS A 37 -1.31 10.55 -4.01
C LYS A 37 -1.65 11.58 -2.95
N LEU A 38 -1.06 11.50 -1.76
CA LEU A 38 -1.26 12.49 -0.69
C LEU A 38 -0.69 13.86 -1.07
N HIS A 39 0.39 13.92 -1.83
CA HIS A 39 0.92 15.18 -2.36
C HIS A 39 0.01 15.79 -3.43
N GLN A 40 -0.61 14.96 -4.29
CA GLN A 40 -1.47 15.42 -5.38
C GLN A 40 -2.93 15.69 -4.99
N SER A 41 -3.35 15.33 -3.77
CA SER A 41 -4.76 15.36 -3.37
C SER A 41 -5.30 16.73 -2.96
N GLY A 42 -4.43 17.75 -2.81
CA GLY A 42 -4.82 19.08 -2.33
C GLY A 42 -5.31 19.11 -0.88
N LEU A 43 -5.13 18.02 -0.13
CA LEU A 43 -5.53 17.91 1.28
C LEU A 43 -4.65 18.78 2.17
N THR A 44 -5.23 19.28 3.26
CA THR A 44 -4.47 19.93 4.33
C THR A 44 -3.59 18.90 5.07
N MET A 45 -2.58 19.37 5.81
CA MET A 45 -1.70 18.48 6.57
C MET A 45 -2.48 17.56 7.53
N GLU A 46 -3.44 18.12 8.26
CA GLU A 46 -4.30 17.36 9.19
C GLU A 46 -5.11 16.27 8.47
N GLN A 47 -5.64 16.58 7.29
CA GLN A 47 -6.38 15.62 6.48
C GLN A 47 -5.48 14.51 5.92
N LYS A 48 -4.23 14.83 5.55
CA LYS A 48 -3.25 13.81 5.12
C LYS A 48 -2.93 12.85 6.26
N ILE A 49 -2.73 13.38 7.47
CA ILE A 49 -2.51 12.57 8.68
C ILE A 49 -3.71 11.66 8.92
N ALA A 50 -4.93 12.19 8.90
CA ALA A 50 -6.14 11.40 9.09
C ALA A 50 -6.31 10.27 8.05
N VAL A 51 -5.90 10.50 6.80
CA VAL A 51 -5.91 9.45 5.77
C VAL A 51 -4.88 8.36 6.08
N ILE A 52 -3.67 8.73 6.50
CA ILE A 52 -2.63 7.76 6.90
C ILE A 52 -3.11 6.93 8.09
N ASP A 53 -3.68 7.57 9.11
CA ASP A 53 -4.23 6.89 10.29
C ASP A 53 -5.32 5.89 9.88
N LYS A 54 -6.18 6.27 8.94
CA LYS A 54 -7.23 5.36 8.46
C LYS A 54 -6.68 4.18 7.67
N ILE A 55 -5.63 4.37 6.88
CA ILE A 55 -4.94 3.27 6.19
C ILE A 55 -4.32 2.32 7.21
N LEU A 56 -3.67 2.84 8.25
CA LEU A 56 -3.08 2.01 9.32
C LEU A 56 -4.15 1.24 10.09
N GLU A 57 -5.29 1.87 10.39
CA GLU A 57 -6.43 1.21 11.03
C GLU A 57 -6.99 0.08 10.15
N ASP A 58 -7.14 0.32 8.84
CA ASP A 58 -7.61 -0.71 7.90
C ASP A 58 -6.64 -1.89 7.82
N LEU A 59 -5.34 -1.62 7.71
CA LEU A 59 -4.30 -2.65 7.69
C LEU A 59 -4.29 -3.48 8.99
N LYS A 60 -4.42 -2.84 10.16
CA LYS A 60 -4.56 -3.52 11.45
C LYS A 60 -5.86 -4.31 11.55
N SER A 61 -6.97 -3.80 11.01
CA SER A 61 -8.25 -4.52 11.04
C SER A 61 -8.25 -5.78 10.17
N ARG A 62 -7.37 -5.81 9.16
CA ARG A 62 -7.14 -6.93 8.24
C ARG A 62 -6.03 -7.87 8.72
N GLU A 63 -5.32 -7.50 9.79
CA GLU A 63 -4.34 -8.33 10.45
C GLU A 63 -5.06 -9.44 11.23
N ILE A 64 -4.94 -10.67 10.76
CA ILE A 64 -5.33 -11.87 11.52
C ILE A 64 -4.03 -12.64 11.74
N ASP A 65 -3.62 -12.80 13.00
CA ASP A 65 -2.37 -13.48 13.39
C ASP A 65 -1.10 -12.92 12.70
N GLY A 66 -0.98 -11.59 12.58
CA GLY A 66 0.19 -10.94 11.98
C GLY A 66 0.25 -11.01 10.45
N LEU A 67 -0.76 -11.60 9.80
CA LEU A 67 -0.89 -11.67 8.34
C LEU A 67 -2.04 -10.79 7.87
N ILE A 68 -1.72 -9.81 7.03
CA ILE A 68 -2.71 -8.95 6.38
C ILE A 68 -3.34 -9.75 5.22
N LYS A 69 -4.63 -10.08 5.33
CA LYS A 69 -5.41 -10.79 4.29
C LYS A 69 -6.13 -9.84 3.32
#